data_AF-A0A847NC12-F1
#
_entry.id   AF-A0A847NC12-F1
#
_cell.length_a   1.000
_cell.length_b   1.000
_cell.length_c   1.000
_cell.angle_alpha   90.00
_cell.angle_beta   90.00
_cell.angle_gamma   90.00
#
_symmetry.space_group_name_H-M   'P 1'
#
loop_
_entity.id
_entity.type
_entity.pdbx_description
1 polymer ?
#
loop_
_entity_poly.entity_id
_entity_poly.type
_entity_poly.pdbx_seq_one_letter_code
_entity_poly.pdbx_strand_id
1 'polypeptide(L)'
;MKVTEIKVRPSLIAGTAAKEDRKSDITSNRLSFGDTLKNKEEQDVTVRLNRLMSDIEKQGENLAKNMDMKELKKYKKMVSEFMDEVVKNSLKFSKQSHFDRRGRHKVYALVRKVNAGIEELSREFLKDEKDNIKILESIGNIKGMLLDMYM
;
A
#
# COMPACT_ATOMS: atom_id res chain seq x y z
N MET A 1 17.89 12.36 90.68
CA MET A 1 17.96 13.81 90.41
C MET A 1 17.66 13.99 88.92
N LYS A 2 16.53 14.62 88.60
CA LYS A 2 16.01 14.86 87.23
C LYS A 2 16.69 16.12 86.66
N VAL A 3 17.13 16.06 85.41
CA VAL A 3 17.31 17.23 84.53
C VAL A 3 16.98 16.74 83.11
N THR A 4 15.68 16.62 82.79
CA THR A 4 14.87 17.56 82.00
C THR A 4 15.23 17.64 80.51
N GLU A 5 14.28 17.15 79.73
CA GLU A 5 14.11 17.14 78.28
C GLU A 5 14.38 18.49 77.62
N ILE A 6 15.19 18.49 76.54
CA ILE A 6 15.24 19.61 75.60
C ILE A 6 14.14 19.39 74.56
N LYS A 7 13.03 20.10 74.81
CA LYS A 7 11.85 20.24 73.97
C LYS A 7 12.19 21.12 72.77
N VAL A 8 12.47 20.53 71.61
CA VAL A 8 12.55 21.26 70.35
C VAL A 8 11.16 21.34 69.73
N ARG A 9 10.61 22.56 69.65
CA ARG A 9 9.36 22.92 68.96
C ARG A 9 9.54 24.29 68.29
N PRO A 10 8.80 24.61 67.22
CA PRO A 10 9.32 24.64 65.86
C PRO A 10 9.44 26.06 65.31
N SER A 11 10.47 26.34 64.51
CA SER A 11 10.45 27.50 63.63
C SER A 11 9.73 27.13 62.33
N LEU A 12 8.55 27.72 62.18
CA LEU A 12 7.76 27.76 60.97
C LEU A 12 8.57 28.37 59.82
N ILE A 13 9.03 27.54 58.89
CA ILE A 13 9.18 27.95 57.49
C ILE A 13 8.01 27.31 56.76
N ALA A 14 6.95 28.10 56.64
CA ALA A 14 5.91 27.87 55.66
C ALA A 14 6.54 27.97 54.27
N GLY A 15 6.38 26.93 53.46
CA GLY A 15 6.85 27.00 52.08
C GLY A 15 7.01 25.64 51.45
N THR A 16 5.99 25.25 50.71
CA THR A 16 6.02 24.23 49.66
C THR A 16 6.35 22.83 50.13
N ALA A 17 5.30 22.14 50.58
CA ALA A 17 5.17 20.70 50.43
C ALA A 17 5.72 20.31 49.05
N ALA A 18 6.73 19.42 49.06
CA ALA A 18 7.15 18.69 47.89
C ALA A 18 5.94 17.89 47.39
N LYS A 19 5.14 18.51 46.52
CA LYS A 19 4.34 17.78 45.56
C LYS A 19 5.34 17.14 44.63
N GLU A 20 5.48 15.84 44.81
CA GLU A 20 5.96 14.91 43.82
C GLU A 20 5.07 15.09 42.57
N ASP A 21 5.39 16.11 41.78
CA ASP A 21 4.83 16.31 40.45
C ASP A 21 5.35 15.14 39.63
N ARG A 22 4.51 14.11 39.55
CA ARG A 22 4.57 13.05 38.55
C ARG A 22 5.07 13.68 37.27
N LYS A 23 6.28 13.28 36.88
CA LYS A 23 6.83 13.48 35.55
C LYS A 23 5.74 13.00 34.59
N SER A 24 4.96 13.93 34.06
CA SER A 24 3.96 13.60 33.05
C SER A 24 4.75 13.03 31.89
N ASP A 25 4.33 11.85 31.45
CA ASP A 25 4.82 11.16 30.28
C ASP A 25 4.87 12.11 29.07
N ILE A 26 6.03 12.76 28.86
CA ILE A 26 6.40 13.32 27.57
C ILE A 26 6.95 12.16 26.72
N THR A 27 6.13 11.14 26.55
CA THR A 27 6.27 10.07 25.55
C THR A 27 5.11 10.14 24.57
N SER A 28 4.50 11.32 24.43
CA SER A 28 3.55 11.60 23.37
C SER A 28 4.31 11.85 22.06
N ASN A 29 4.32 10.82 21.21
CA ASN A 29 4.40 10.90 19.75
C ASN A 29 5.78 10.96 19.04
N ARG A 30 6.81 10.25 19.53
CA ARG A 30 8.01 9.99 18.71
C ARG A 30 7.78 8.72 17.89
N LEU A 31 7.17 8.85 16.70
CA LEU A 31 7.20 7.78 15.69
C LEU A 31 8.65 7.30 15.59
N SER A 32 8.88 5.99 15.77
CA SER A 32 10.23 5.44 15.71
C SER A 32 10.81 5.72 14.32
N PHE A 33 12.12 5.98 14.22
CA PHE A 33 12.78 6.14 12.92
C PHE A 33 12.44 4.96 11.98
N GLY A 34 12.37 3.74 12.54
CA GLY A 34 11.95 2.55 11.82
C GLY A 34 10.54 2.64 11.23
N ASP A 35 9.58 3.25 11.94
CA ASP A 35 8.20 3.40 11.46
C ASP A 35 8.13 4.46 10.37
N THR A 36 8.85 5.58 10.52
CA THR A 36 8.93 6.61 9.47
C THR A 36 9.59 6.09 8.19
N LEU A 37 10.60 5.22 8.31
CA LEU A 37 11.26 4.62 7.15
C LEU A 37 10.32 3.65 6.42
N LYS A 38 9.59 2.80 7.15
CA LYS A 38 8.59 1.89 6.59
C LYS A 38 7.48 2.63 5.85
N ASN A 39 6.91 3.68 6.47
CA ASN A 39 5.86 4.48 5.84
C ASN A 39 6.34 5.11 4.53
N LYS A 40 7.61 5.56 4.46
CA LYS A 40 8.20 6.07 3.22
C LYS A 40 8.33 4.99 2.14
N GLU A 41 8.76 3.79 2.49
CA GLU A 41 8.85 2.67 1.53
C GLU A 41 7.48 2.28 0.97
N GLU A 42 6.44 2.25 1.79
CA GLU A 42 5.07 1.96 1.35
C GLU A 42 4.51 3.07 0.43
N GLN A 43 4.79 4.33 0.74
CA GLN A 43 4.44 5.46 -0.11
C GLN A 43 5.16 5.40 -1.46
N ASP A 44 6.45 5.05 -1.48
CA ASP A 44 7.23 4.94 -2.72
C ASP A 44 6.69 3.85 -3.65
N VAL A 45 6.31 2.70 -3.09
CA VAL A 45 5.62 1.62 -3.83
C VAL A 45 4.31 2.11 -4.43
N THR A 46 3.50 2.82 -3.63
CA THR A 46 2.21 3.34 -4.08
C THR A 46 2.38 4.34 -5.22
N VAL A 47 3.37 5.24 -5.13
CA VAL A 47 3.71 6.19 -6.19
C VAL A 47 4.13 5.46 -7.47
N ARG A 48 4.95 4.40 -7.35
CA ARG A 48 5.39 3.61 -8.49
C ARG A 48 4.25 2.85 -9.16
N LEU A 49 3.36 2.23 -8.40
CA LEU A 49 2.16 1.55 -8.93
C LEU A 49 1.22 2.53 -9.63
N ASN A 50 1.00 3.72 -9.05
CA ASN A 50 0.21 4.77 -9.69
C ASN A 50 0.81 5.23 -11.03
N ARG A 51 2.14 5.35 -11.10
CA ARG A 51 2.82 5.68 -12.35
C ARG A 51 2.62 4.60 -13.42
N LEU A 52 2.87 3.34 -13.07
CA LEU A 52 2.64 2.21 -13.98
C LEU A 52 1.19 2.15 -14.45
N MET A 53 0.23 2.38 -13.55
CA MET A 53 -1.18 2.42 -13.88
C MET A 53 -1.50 3.54 -14.88
N SER A 54 -0.98 4.76 -14.67
CA SER A 54 -1.16 5.86 -15.62
C SER A 54 -0.58 5.56 -17.00
N ASP A 55 0.57 4.89 -17.06
CA ASP A 55 1.20 4.50 -18.33
C ASP A 55 0.35 3.42 -19.04
N ILE A 56 -0.21 2.46 -18.29
CA ILE A 56 -1.16 1.45 -18.81
C ILE A 56 -2.42 2.11 -19.35
N GLU A 57 -2.99 3.11 -18.66
CA GLU A 57 -4.19 3.82 -19.11
C GLU A 57 -3.95 4.52 -20.45
N LYS A 58 -2.86 5.28 -20.57
CA LYS A 58 -2.47 5.94 -21.82
C LYS A 58 -2.26 4.93 -22.95
N GLN A 59 -1.60 3.81 -22.65
CA GLN A 59 -1.39 2.76 -23.65
C GLN A 59 -2.69 2.05 -24.03
N GLY A 60 -3.63 1.90 -23.09
CA GLY A 60 -4.97 1.38 -23.34
C GLY A 60 -5.76 2.28 -24.28
N GLU A 61 -5.70 3.61 -24.09
CA GLU A 61 -6.29 4.58 -25.02
C GLU A 61 -5.66 4.52 -26.41
N ASN A 62 -4.33 4.37 -26.50
CA ASN A 62 -3.64 4.22 -27.79
C ASN A 62 -4.01 2.90 -28.49
N LEU A 63 -4.14 1.82 -27.73
CA LEU A 63 -4.60 0.53 -28.24
C LEU A 63 -6.05 0.61 -28.74
N ALA A 64 -6.92 1.28 -28.00
CA ALA A 64 -8.31 1.54 -28.39
C ALA A 64 -8.43 2.36 -29.68
N LYS A 65 -7.52 3.32 -29.91
CA LYS A 65 -7.52 4.17 -31.12
C LYS A 65 -6.96 3.46 -32.35
N ASN A 66 -5.83 2.76 -32.19
CA ASN A 66 -5.07 2.23 -33.33
C ASN A 66 -5.35 0.75 -33.61
N MET A 67 -5.80 -0.02 -32.62
CA MET A 67 -6.16 -1.45 -32.71
C MET A 67 -5.12 -2.32 -33.46
N ASP A 68 -3.84 -2.01 -33.25
CA ASP A 68 -2.70 -2.71 -33.84
C ASP A 68 -2.09 -3.73 -32.87
N MET A 69 -1.61 -4.86 -33.40
CA MET A 69 -0.89 -5.89 -32.69
C MET A 69 0.38 -5.35 -32.00
N LYS A 70 1.04 -4.33 -32.57
CA LYS A 70 2.18 -3.67 -31.90
C LYS A 70 1.76 -2.99 -30.60
N GLU A 71 0.63 -2.28 -30.62
CA GLU A 71 0.09 -1.60 -29.44
C GLU A 71 -0.41 -2.61 -28.41
N LEU A 72 -0.99 -3.73 -28.85
CA LEU A 72 -1.38 -4.83 -27.96
C LEU A 72 -0.16 -5.42 -27.24
N LYS A 73 0.94 -5.66 -27.95
CA LYS A 73 2.18 -6.17 -27.34
C LYS A 73 2.72 -5.22 -26.28
N LYS A 74 2.73 -3.91 -26.55
CA LYS A 74 3.14 -2.89 -25.56
C LYS A 74 2.23 -2.90 -24.34
N TYR A 75 0.91 -2.90 -24.56
CA TYR A 75 -0.08 -2.95 -23.49
C TYR A 75 0.11 -4.19 -22.60
N LYS A 76 0.22 -5.38 -23.19
CA LYS A 76 0.48 -6.64 -22.47
C LYS A 76 1.76 -6.58 -21.63
N LYS A 77 2.83 -5.99 -22.18
CA LYS A 77 4.10 -5.83 -21.47
C LYS A 77 3.93 -4.95 -20.23
N MET A 78 3.28 -3.79 -20.37
CA MET A 78 3.04 -2.87 -19.25
C MET A 78 2.16 -3.51 -18.16
N VAL A 79 1.11 -4.23 -18.56
CA VAL A 79 0.24 -4.96 -17.62
C VAL A 79 1.04 -6.04 -16.87
N SER A 80 1.94 -6.76 -17.56
CA SER A 80 2.85 -7.73 -16.91
C SER A 80 3.77 -7.06 -15.89
N GLU A 81 4.43 -5.96 -16.27
CA GLU A 81 5.33 -5.22 -15.39
C GLU A 81 4.62 -4.70 -14.13
N PHE A 82 3.36 -4.27 -14.28
CA PHE A 82 2.52 -3.88 -13.14
C PHE A 82 2.19 -5.07 -12.23
N MET A 83 1.75 -6.20 -12.80
CA MET A 83 1.42 -7.39 -12.00
C MET A 83 2.65 -7.92 -11.25
N ASP A 84 3.82 -7.89 -11.86
CA ASP A 84 5.08 -8.29 -11.22
C ASP A 84 5.38 -7.42 -10.00
N GLU A 85 5.14 -6.11 -10.10
CA GLU A 85 5.32 -5.18 -8.99
C GLU A 85 4.32 -5.44 -7.85
N VAL A 86 3.05 -5.68 -8.17
CA VAL A 86 2.02 -6.04 -7.19
C VAL A 86 2.39 -7.34 -6.46
N VAL A 87 2.77 -8.38 -7.19
CA VAL A 87 3.12 -9.68 -6.61
C VAL A 87 4.36 -9.56 -5.73
N LYS A 88 5.40 -8.85 -6.19
CA LYS A 88 6.63 -8.62 -5.41
C LYS A 88 6.34 -7.91 -4.08
N ASN A 89 5.47 -6.91 -4.10
CA ASN A 89 5.10 -6.18 -2.89
C ASN A 89 4.19 -7.01 -1.97
N SER A 90 3.26 -7.79 -2.53
CA SER A 90 2.41 -8.70 -1.74
C SER A 90 3.20 -9.72 -0.91
N LEU A 91 4.35 -10.18 -1.41
CA LEU A 91 5.27 -11.08 -0.70
C LEU A 91 5.92 -10.40 0.52
N LYS A 92 6.22 -9.09 0.43
CA LYS A 92 6.79 -8.30 1.53
C LYS A 92 5.77 -8.13 2.66
N PHE A 93 4.52 -7.79 2.32
CA PHE A 93 3.43 -7.60 3.29
C PHE A 93 3.01 -8.91 3.99
N SER A 94 2.98 -10.04 3.27
CA SER A 94 2.63 -11.34 3.86
C SER A 94 3.59 -11.81 4.95
N LYS A 95 4.86 -11.36 4.95
CA LYS A 95 5.83 -11.70 6.00
C LYS A 95 5.61 -10.91 7.29
N GLN A 96 4.97 -9.74 7.22
CA GLN A 96 4.75 -8.83 8.35
C GLN A 96 3.36 -8.99 8.97
N SER A 97 2.38 -9.49 8.21
CA SER A 97 1.04 -9.79 8.71
C SER A 97 0.90 -11.28 9.03
N HIS A 98 1.15 -11.65 10.30
CA HIS A 98 1.05 -13.04 10.79
C HIS A 98 -0.37 -13.65 10.67
N PHE A 99 -1.37 -12.88 10.25
CA PHE A 99 -2.75 -13.33 10.07
C PHE A 99 -3.21 -13.42 8.60
N ASP A 100 -2.38 -13.04 7.63
CA ASP A 100 -2.83 -12.90 6.24
C ASP A 100 -2.57 -14.13 5.36
N ARG A 101 -3.08 -15.28 5.79
CA ARG A 101 -3.07 -16.51 4.97
C ARG A 101 -4.01 -16.39 3.75
N ARG A 102 -4.86 -15.35 3.69
CA ARG A 102 -5.90 -15.12 2.66
C ARG A 102 -5.52 -14.07 1.60
N GLY A 103 -4.73 -13.05 1.92
CA GLY A 103 -4.38 -11.96 1.01
C GLY A 103 -3.52 -12.43 -0.16
N ARG A 104 -2.56 -13.33 0.04
CA ARG A 104 -1.80 -13.95 -1.07
C ARG A 104 -2.71 -14.70 -2.04
N HIS A 105 -3.68 -15.46 -1.52
CA HIS A 105 -4.64 -16.17 -2.35
C HIS A 105 -5.53 -15.20 -3.15
N LYS A 106 -5.91 -14.06 -2.55
CA LYS A 106 -6.66 -13.00 -3.22
C LYS A 106 -5.84 -12.39 -4.36
N VAL A 107 -4.58 -12.01 -4.12
CA VAL A 107 -3.69 -11.43 -5.14
C VAL A 107 -3.50 -12.42 -6.30
N TYR A 108 -3.17 -13.69 -6.03
CA TYR A 108 -3.03 -14.68 -7.10
C TYR A 108 -4.34 -14.98 -7.84
N ALA A 109 -5.50 -14.90 -7.17
CA ALA A 109 -6.79 -15.00 -7.84
C ALA A 109 -7.01 -13.81 -8.79
N LEU A 110 -6.70 -12.59 -8.37
CA LEU A 110 -6.78 -11.39 -9.21
C LEU A 110 -5.82 -11.48 -10.40
N VAL A 111 -4.57 -11.89 -10.20
CA VAL A 111 -3.59 -12.07 -11.28
C VAL A 111 -4.10 -13.07 -12.32
N ARG A 112 -4.69 -14.19 -11.89
CA ARG A 112 -5.30 -15.16 -12.80
C ARG A 112 -6.45 -14.55 -13.62
N LYS A 113 -7.29 -13.72 -12.99
CA LYS A 113 -8.39 -13.03 -13.69
C LYS A 113 -7.86 -12.03 -14.73
N VAL A 114 -6.86 -11.24 -14.38
CA VAL A 114 -6.22 -10.29 -15.31
C VAL A 114 -5.62 -11.03 -16.51
N ASN A 115 -4.88 -12.13 -16.27
CA ASN A 115 -4.32 -12.95 -17.35
C ASN A 115 -5.41 -13.48 -18.29
N ALA A 116 -6.52 -13.98 -17.74
CA ALA A 116 -7.64 -14.45 -18.55
C ALA A 116 -8.24 -13.33 -19.43
N GLY A 117 -8.39 -12.11 -18.88
CA GLY A 117 -8.83 -10.94 -19.64
C GLY A 117 -7.84 -10.57 -20.77
N ILE A 118 -6.54 -10.61 -20.51
CA ILE A 118 -5.50 -10.35 -21.52
C ILE A 118 -5.51 -11.41 -22.64
N GLU A 119 -5.77 -12.68 -22.30
CA GLU A 119 -5.93 -13.74 -23.28
C GLU A 119 -7.18 -13.53 -24.14
N GLU A 120 -8.29 -13.13 -23.54
CA GLU A 120 -9.52 -12.80 -24.26
C GLU A 120 -9.31 -11.64 -25.24
N LEU A 121 -8.70 -10.55 -24.77
CA LEU A 121 -8.27 -9.44 -25.62
C LEU A 121 -7.38 -9.92 -26.77
N SER A 122 -6.42 -10.79 -26.48
CA SER A 122 -5.51 -11.34 -27.50
C SER A 122 -6.27 -12.19 -28.53
N ARG A 123 -7.29 -12.96 -28.11
CA ARG A 123 -8.14 -13.74 -29.02
C ARG A 123 -8.97 -12.85 -29.94
N GLU A 124 -9.54 -11.75 -29.43
CA GLU A 124 -10.26 -10.78 -30.27
C GLU A 124 -9.37 -10.19 -31.37
N PHE A 125 -8.09 -9.95 -31.09
CA PHE A 125 -7.13 -9.44 -32.08
C PHE A 125 -6.71 -10.45 -33.15
N LEU A 126 -6.95 -11.75 -32.94
CA LEU A 126 -6.64 -12.81 -33.88
C LEU A 126 -7.82 -13.16 -34.80
N LYS A 127 -9.01 -12.61 -34.55
CA LYS A 127 -10.16 -12.80 -35.43
C LYS A 127 -9.98 -12.05 -36.74
N ASP A 128 -10.50 -12.65 -37.82
CA ASP A 128 -10.54 -12.01 -39.14
C ASP A 128 -11.36 -10.72 -39.11
N GLU A 129 -12.45 -10.71 -38.35
CA GLU A 129 -13.26 -9.53 -38.06
C GLU A 129 -13.15 -9.17 -36.57
N LYS A 130 -12.58 -7.99 -36.30
CA LYS A 130 -12.40 -7.49 -34.93
C LYS A 130 -13.70 -6.87 -34.42
N ASP A 131 -14.14 -7.33 -33.26
CA ASP A 131 -15.21 -6.67 -32.51
C ASP A 131 -14.63 -5.54 -31.65
N ASN A 132 -14.68 -4.33 -32.19
CA ASN A 132 -14.12 -3.14 -31.56
C ASN A 132 -14.76 -2.83 -30.20
N ILE A 133 -16.05 -3.15 -30.01
CA ILE A 133 -16.76 -2.91 -28.75
C ILE A 133 -16.23 -3.88 -27.70
N LYS A 134 -16.08 -5.17 -28.04
CA LYS A 134 -15.49 -6.15 -27.13
C LYS A 134 -14.05 -5.82 -26.75
N ILE A 135 -13.26 -5.30 -27.69
CA ILE A 135 -11.88 -4.85 -27.40
C ILE A 135 -11.89 -3.73 -26.35
N LEU A 136 -12.74 -2.72 -26.52
CA LEU A 136 -12.86 -1.61 -25.57
C LEU A 136 -13.34 -2.07 -24.20
N GLU A 137 -14.36 -2.94 -24.17
CA GLU A 137 -14.87 -3.55 -22.94
C GLU A 137 -13.78 -4.33 -22.21
N SER A 138 -13.02 -5.15 -22.94
CA SER A 138 -11.92 -5.93 -22.37
C SER A 138 -10.82 -5.04 -21.77
N ILE A 139 -10.43 -3.96 -22.46
CA ILE A 139 -9.47 -2.96 -21.93
C ILE A 139 -10.01 -2.32 -20.63
N GLY A 140 -11.29 -1.95 -20.60
CA GLY A 140 -11.94 -1.39 -19.41
C GLY A 140 -11.99 -2.37 -18.24
N ASN A 141 -12.33 -3.64 -18.51
CA ASN A 141 -12.38 -4.70 -17.50
C ASN A 141 -10.98 -4.99 -16.93
N ILE A 142 -9.95 -5.06 -17.78
CA ILE A 142 -8.56 -5.21 -17.34
C ILE A 142 -8.16 -4.04 -16.45
N LYS A 143 -8.46 -2.80 -16.86
CA LYS A 143 -8.22 -1.60 -16.04
C LYS A 143 -8.87 -1.72 -14.66
N GLY A 144 -10.15 -2.09 -14.59
CA GLY A 144 -10.86 -2.28 -13.32
C GLY A 144 -10.19 -3.33 -12.42
N MET A 145 -9.83 -4.48 -13.01
CA MET A 145 -9.14 -5.54 -12.26
C MET A 145 -7.75 -5.13 -11.74
N LEU A 146 -7.03 -4.26 -12.45
CA LEU A 146 -5.74 -3.74 -12.00
C LEU A 146 -5.91 -2.76 -10.84
N LEU A 147 -6.95 -1.93 -10.87
CA LEU A 147 -7.29 -1.01 -9.78
C LEU A 147 -7.63 -1.79 -8.49
N ASP A 148 -8.38 -2.89 -8.60
CA ASP A 148 -8.74 -3.77 -7.48
C ASP A 148 -7.52 -4.42 -6.78
N MET A 149 -6.33 -4.39 -7.39
CA MET A 149 -5.14 -5.04 -6.86
C MET A 149 -4.37 -4.21 -5.83
N TYR A 150 -4.46 -2.88 -5.89
CA TYR A 150 -3.61 -2.00 -5.08
C TYR A 150 -4.36 -0.86 -4.38
N MET A 151 -5.62 -0.61 -4.72
CA MET A 151 -6.54 0.22 -3.92
C MET A 151 -7.28 -0.63 -2.89
#